data_AF-A0ABD1NQ50-F1
#
_entry.id   AF-A0ABD1NQ50-F1
#
_cell.length_a   1.000
_cell.length_b   1.000
_cell.length_c   1.000
_cell.angle_alpha   90.00
_cell.angle_beta   90.00
_cell.angle_gamma   90.00
#
_symmetry.space_group_name_H-M   'P 1'
#
loop_
_entity.id
_entity.type
_entity.pdbx_description
1 polymer ?
#
loop_
_entity_poly.entity_id
_entity_poly.type
_entity_poly.pdbx_seq_one_letter_code
_entity_poly.pdbx_strand_id
1 'polypeptide(L)'
;MPFKLVTVFIHEVESIQIHADEGGTTQTRGGVYWFILPAGYLGSSFWGMVLILASTNLLAARIAAGCLAVTLVIVFFMAKNWTLRWICIGFILFLVVAWVLQETTRIKILRYIILFIGVMNSLFSVYDIYGDLISRRVHCSDAEKFAEVCPCPCNGVGWGVIWGFISFLFLCGAMYLGLIILS
;
A
#
# COMPACT_ATOMS: atom_id res chain seq x y z
N MET A 1 -0.81 1.90 -3.71
CA MET A 1 -1.59 3.13 -3.98
C MET A 1 -2.94 3.24 -3.26
N PRO A 2 -3.83 2.22 -3.15
CA PRO A 2 -5.12 2.40 -2.45
C PRO A 2 -5.00 2.44 -0.91
N PHE A 3 -4.06 1.70 -0.33
CA PHE A 3 -3.88 1.64 1.14
C PHE A 3 -3.25 2.89 1.74
N LYS A 4 -2.36 3.58 1.01
CA LYS A 4 -1.78 4.86 1.42
C LYS A 4 -2.84 5.96 1.60
N LEU A 5 -3.93 5.90 0.82
CA LEU A 5 -5.02 6.87 0.92
C LEU A 5 -5.89 6.64 2.16
N VAL A 6 -6.15 5.40 2.55
CA VAL A 6 -7.04 5.08 3.68
C VAL A 6 -6.46 5.55 5.02
N THR A 7 -5.14 5.44 5.24
CA THR A 7 -4.49 5.91 6.46
C THR A 7 -4.46 7.43 6.59
N VAL A 8 -4.41 8.16 5.47
CA VAL A 8 -4.36 9.62 5.44
C VAL A 8 -5.70 10.26 5.82
N PHE A 9 -6.83 9.59 5.59
CA PHE A 9 -8.17 10.16 5.82
C PHE A 9 -8.76 9.89 7.22
N ILE A 10 -8.07 9.15 8.10
CA ILE A 10 -8.56 8.83 9.46
C ILE A 10 -8.38 10.01 10.44
N HIS A 11 -7.57 11.01 10.11
CA HIS A 11 -7.36 12.20 10.94
C HIS A 11 -7.56 13.51 10.17
N GLU A 12 -7.91 14.57 10.88
CA GLU A 12 -8.30 15.88 10.35
C GLU A 12 -7.13 16.52 9.56
N VAL A 13 -7.16 16.37 8.24
CA VAL A 13 -6.19 16.94 7.30
C VAL A 13 -6.65 18.34 6.91
N GLU A 14 -5.92 19.36 7.35
CA GLU A 14 -6.28 20.77 7.19
C GLU A 14 -5.92 21.29 5.78
N SER A 15 -4.96 20.67 5.10
CA SER A 15 -4.67 20.91 3.68
C SER A 15 -3.89 19.77 3.03
N ILE A 16 -4.28 19.41 1.81
CA ILE A 16 -3.49 18.61 0.86
C ILE A 16 -2.87 19.60 -0.12
N GLN A 17 -1.55 19.78 -0.08
CA GLN A 17 -0.83 20.45 -1.16
C GLN A 17 -0.25 19.38 -2.07
N ILE A 18 -0.76 19.33 -3.30
CA ILE A 18 -0.27 18.44 -4.36
C ILE A 18 0.82 19.23 -5.09
N HIS A 19 2.08 19.02 -4.72
CA HIS A 19 3.18 19.56 -5.51
C HIS A 19 3.38 18.68 -6.75
N ALA A 20 3.74 19.30 -7.87
CA ALA A 20 3.92 18.62 -9.17
C ALA A 20 5.07 17.59 -9.17
N ASP A 21 5.86 17.52 -8.09
CA ASP A 21 6.93 16.55 -7.85
C ASP A 21 6.42 15.31 -7.10
N GLU A 22 5.41 14.60 -7.63
CA GLU A 22 4.94 13.26 -7.18
C GLU A 22 4.60 13.07 -5.67
N GLY A 23 4.73 14.10 -4.85
CA GLY A 23 4.58 14.07 -3.40
C GLY A 23 3.41 14.95 -2.95
N GLY A 24 2.43 14.32 -2.32
CA GLY A 24 1.34 15.02 -1.63
C GLY A 24 1.73 15.25 -0.17
N THR A 25 1.99 16.50 0.22
CA THR A 25 2.19 16.82 1.63
C THR A 25 0.82 16.91 2.29
N THR A 26 0.56 16.04 3.27
CA THR A 26 -0.64 16.12 4.10
C THR A 26 -0.32 16.82 5.40
N GLN A 27 -0.88 18.01 5.58
CA GLN A 27 -0.83 18.71 6.86
C GLN A 27 -1.93 18.13 7.76
N THR A 28 -1.55 17.21 8.64
CA THR A 28 -2.43 16.64 9.66
C THR A 28 -2.36 17.48 10.93
N ARG A 29 -3.53 17.91 11.45
CA ARG A 29 -3.62 18.66 12.70
C ARG A 29 -3.93 17.68 13.84
N GLY A 30 -2.87 17.16 14.45
CA GLY A 30 -2.95 16.25 15.60
C GLY A 30 -2.99 14.76 15.26
N GLY A 31 -2.28 13.96 16.05
CA GLY A 31 -2.15 12.50 15.94
C GLY A 31 -0.78 12.01 16.44
N VAL A 32 -0.66 10.72 16.77
CA VAL A 32 0.65 10.14 17.12
C VAL A 32 1.45 9.96 15.83
N TYR A 33 2.24 10.99 15.46
CA TYR A 33 3.08 11.03 14.24
C TYR A 33 3.95 9.77 14.09
N TRP A 34 4.33 9.15 15.21
CA TRP A 34 5.07 7.90 15.29
C TRP A 34 4.41 6.72 14.56
N PHE A 35 3.07 6.66 14.50
CA PHE A 35 2.37 5.62 13.75
C PHE A 35 1.99 6.08 12.35
N ILE A 36 1.73 7.37 12.15
CA ILE A 36 1.18 7.91 10.90
C ILE A 36 2.23 7.89 9.78
N LEU A 37 3.46 8.32 10.08
CA LEU A 37 4.56 8.44 9.12
C LEU A 37 4.96 7.07 8.50
N PRO A 38 5.16 5.99 9.28
CA PRO A 38 5.46 4.68 8.71
C PRO A 38 4.24 3.94 8.15
N ALA A 39 3.02 4.24 8.62
CA ALA A 39 1.84 3.44 8.26
C ALA A 39 1.48 3.49 6.77
N GLY A 40 1.82 4.57 6.06
CA GLY A 40 1.63 4.65 4.62
C GLY A 40 2.50 3.63 3.86
N TYR A 41 3.78 3.57 4.18
CA TYR A 41 4.76 2.72 3.49
C TYR A 41 4.75 1.27 4.03
N LEU A 42 4.89 1.08 5.34
CA LEU A 42 4.87 -0.26 5.93
C LEU A 42 3.49 -0.93 5.78
N GLY A 43 2.40 -0.15 5.78
CA GLY A 43 1.05 -0.66 5.55
C GLY A 43 0.88 -1.24 4.14
N SER A 44 1.41 -0.60 3.10
CA SER A 44 1.38 -1.18 1.75
C SER A 44 2.15 -2.48 1.66
N SER A 45 3.33 -2.58 2.30
CA SER A 45 4.12 -3.81 2.31
C SER A 45 3.42 -4.95 3.06
N PHE A 46 2.81 -4.63 4.21
CA PHE A 46 2.04 -5.59 5.00
C PHE A 46 0.83 -6.14 4.23
N TRP A 47 0.00 -5.25 3.67
CA TRP A 47 -1.15 -5.68 2.87
C TRP A 47 -0.74 -6.40 1.59
N GLY A 48 0.39 -6.01 0.97
CA GLY A 48 0.99 -6.73 -0.15
C GLY A 48 1.35 -8.17 0.22
N MET A 49 2.00 -8.38 1.37
CA MET A 49 2.27 -9.72 1.90
C MET A 49 0.98 -10.52 2.14
N VAL A 50 -0.03 -9.93 2.78
CA VAL A 50 -1.31 -10.60 3.05
C VAL A 50 -1.99 -11.04 1.75
N LEU A 51 -1.98 -10.20 0.71
CA LEU A 51 -2.55 -10.54 -0.60
C LEU A 51 -1.77 -11.67 -1.30
N ILE A 52 -0.43 -11.65 -1.23
CA ILE A 52 0.41 -12.74 -1.76
C ILE A 52 0.07 -14.05 -1.06
N LEU A 53 -0.01 -14.06 0.27
CA LEU A 53 -0.36 -15.25 1.04
C LEU A 53 -1.80 -15.71 0.77
N ALA A 54 -2.76 -14.79 0.69
CA ALA A 54 -4.14 -15.11 0.37
C ALA A 54 -4.31 -15.71 -1.03
N SER A 55 -3.41 -15.37 -1.98
CA SER A 55 -3.44 -15.95 -3.32
C SER A 55 -3.15 -17.45 -3.36
N THR A 56 -2.49 -18.02 -2.33
CA THR A 56 -2.13 -19.45 -2.30
C THR A 56 -3.35 -20.37 -2.36
N ASN A 57 -4.45 -19.96 -1.73
CA ASN A 57 -5.71 -20.71 -1.66
C ASN A 57 -6.81 -20.03 -2.46
N LEU A 58 -7.61 -20.78 -3.21
CA LEU A 58 -8.65 -20.21 -4.07
C LEU A 58 -9.75 -19.50 -3.25
N LEU A 59 -10.12 -20.06 -2.10
CA LEU A 59 -11.11 -19.49 -1.20
C LEU A 59 -10.59 -18.19 -0.57
N ALA A 60 -9.34 -18.20 -0.09
CA ALA A 60 -8.69 -17.01 0.43
C ALA A 60 -8.52 -15.92 -0.64
N ALA A 61 -8.21 -16.27 -1.89
CA ALA A 61 -8.11 -15.33 -3.00
C ALA A 61 -9.47 -14.69 -3.33
N ARG A 62 -10.59 -15.44 -3.24
CA ARG A 62 -11.95 -14.88 -3.36
C ARG A 62 -12.24 -13.90 -2.22
N ILE A 63 -11.96 -14.27 -0.98
CA ILE A 63 -12.15 -13.36 0.18
C ILE A 63 -11.31 -12.09 0.00
N ALA A 64 -10.03 -12.23 -0.38
CA ALA A 64 -9.12 -11.12 -0.60
C ALA A 64 -9.60 -10.19 -1.73
N ALA A 65 -10.07 -10.74 -2.85
CA ALA A 65 -10.66 -9.95 -3.93
C ALA A 65 -11.92 -9.20 -3.46
N GLY A 66 -12.76 -9.82 -2.62
CA GLY A 66 -13.94 -9.19 -2.03
C GLY A 66 -13.57 -8.03 -1.11
N CYS A 67 -12.60 -8.26 -0.21
CA CYS A 67 -12.07 -7.20 0.66
C CYS A 67 -11.45 -6.04 -0.14
N LEU A 68 -10.72 -6.33 -1.22
CA LEU A 68 -10.18 -5.30 -2.12
C LEU A 68 -11.29 -4.51 -2.81
N ALA A 69 -12.33 -5.18 -3.31
CA ALA A 69 -13.47 -4.52 -3.93
C ALA A 69 -14.20 -3.60 -2.95
N VAL A 70 -14.46 -4.07 -1.73
CA VAL A 70 -15.07 -3.24 -0.66
C VAL A 70 -14.20 -2.04 -0.34
N THR A 71 -12.90 -2.24 -0.20
CA THR A 71 -11.95 -1.13 0.06
C THR A 71 -11.98 -0.10 -1.06
N LEU A 72 -12.00 -0.54 -2.32
CA LEU A 72 -12.11 0.37 -3.48
C LEU A 72 -13.45 1.11 -3.52
N VAL A 73 -14.55 0.47 -3.12
CA VAL A 73 -15.87 1.13 -3.02
C VAL A 73 -15.85 2.21 -1.94
N ILE A 74 -15.26 1.94 -0.78
CA ILE A 74 -15.09 2.95 0.28
C ILE A 74 -14.26 4.13 -0.24
N VAL A 75 -13.13 3.85 -0.91
CA VAL A 75 -12.29 4.89 -1.51
C VAL A 75 -13.05 5.67 -2.59
N PHE A 76 -13.90 5.01 -3.37
CA PHE A 76 -14.74 5.67 -4.37
C PHE A 76 -15.69 6.70 -3.75
N PHE A 77 -16.34 6.37 -2.64
CA PHE A 77 -17.19 7.32 -1.91
C PHE A 77 -16.37 8.47 -1.29
N MET A 78 -15.16 8.18 -0.83
CA MET A 78 -14.28 9.19 -0.21
C MET A 78 -13.58 10.09 -1.24
N ALA A 79 -13.42 9.63 -2.47
CA ALA A 79 -12.74 10.37 -3.52
C ALA A 79 -13.52 11.64 -3.91
N LYS A 80 -12.92 12.80 -3.65
CA LYS A 80 -13.44 14.10 -4.11
C LYS A 80 -13.04 14.42 -5.57
N ASN A 81 -11.94 13.84 -6.06
CA ASN A 81 -11.40 14.10 -7.40
C ASN A 81 -12.04 13.21 -8.46
N TRP A 82 -12.38 13.80 -9.61
CA TRP A 82 -13.01 13.10 -10.73
C TRP A 82 -12.11 12.03 -11.36
N THR A 83 -10.82 12.31 -11.51
CA THR A 83 -9.83 11.34 -12.04
C THR A 83 -9.72 10.10 -11.16
N LEU A 84 -9.67 10.30 -9.84
CA LEU A 84 -9.53 9.24 -8.86
C LEU A 84 -10.78 8.35 -8.81
N ARG A 85 -11.98 8.94 -9.00
CA ARG A 85 -13.23 8.19 -9.16
C ARG A 85 -13.22 7.30 -10.40
N TRP A 86 -12.79 7.81 -11.56
CA TRP A 86 -12.71 7.02 -12.78
C TRP A 86 -11.74 5.84 -12.65
N ILE A 87 -10.57 6.06 -12.02
CA ILE A 87 -9.61 4.99 -11.75
C ILE A 87 -10.22 3.94 -10.81
N CYS A 88 -10.91 4.35 -9.73
CA CYS A 88 -11.56 3.41 -8.81
C CYS A 88 -12.62 2.57 -9.52
N ILE A 89 -13.48 3.20 -10.33
CA ILE A 89 -14.48 2.47 -11.13
C ILE A 89 -13.81 1.46 -12.05
N GLY A 90 -12.75 1.86 -12.76
CA GLY A 90 -12.00 0.97 -13.65
C GLY A 90 -11.44 -0.25 -12.92
N PHE A 91 -10.85 -0.07 -11.74
CA PHE A 91 -10.33 -1.17 -10.93
C PHE A 91 -11.44 -2.08 -10.38
N ILE A 92 -12.58 -1.53 -9.96
CA ILE A 92 -13.73 -2.32 -9.50
C ILE A 92 -14.27 -3.17 -10.66
N LEU A 93 -14.48 -2.57 -11.84
CA LEU A 93 -14.93 -3.27 -13.04
C LEU A 93 -13.97 -4.39 -13.43
N PHE A 94 -12.67 -4.12 -13.42
CA PHE A 94 -11.65 -5.11 -13.70
C PHE A 94 -11.70 -6.30 -12.73
N LEU A 95 -11.85 -6.05 -11.42
CA LEU A 95 -11.98 -7.11 -10.42
C LEU A 95 -13.26 -7.92 -10.59
N VAL A 96 -14.40 -7.28 -10.90
CA VAL A 96 -15.67 -7.98 -11.15
C VAL A 96 -15.56 -8.86 -12.39
N VAL A 97 -14.99 -8.34 -13.48
CA VAL A 97 -14.77 -9.11 -14.72
C VAL A 97 -13.86 -10.31 -14.45
N ALA A 98 -12.74 -10.10 -13.73
CA ALA A 98 -11.84 -11.17 -13.32
C ALA A 98 -12.51 -12.24 -12.45
N TRP A 99 -13.41 -11.82 -11.55
CA TRP A 99 -14.18 -12.72 -10.70
C TRP A 99 -15.15 -13.58 -11.53
N VAL A 100 -15.93 -12.96 -12.43
CA VAL A 100 -16.87 -13.66 -13.30
C VAL A 100 -16.15 -14.63 -14.25
N LEU A 101 -14.99 -14.22 -14.78
CA LEU A 101 -14.13 -15.09 -15.59
C LEU A 101 -13.65 -16.31 -14.80
N GLN A 102 -13.30 -16.14 -13.53
CA GLN A 102 -12.93 -17.27 -12.68
C GLN A 102 -14.11 -18.20 -12.38
N GLU A 103 -15.33 -17.68 -12.22
CA GLU A 103 -16.49 -18.54 -11.95
C GLU A 103 -16.94 -19.30 -13.21
N THR A 104 -16.83 -18.65 -14.37
CA THR A 104 -17.21 -19.24 -15.67
C THR A 104 -16.16 -20.19 -16.22
N THR A 105 -14.88 -19.99 -15.90
CA THR A 105 -13.76 -20.73 -16.49
C THR A 105 -13.08 -21.63 -15.46
N ARG A 106 -12.66 -22.84 -15.85
CA ARG A 106 -11.84 -23.72 -14.96
C ARG A 106 -10.44 -23.19 -14.63
N ILE A 107 -10.01 -22.09 -15.25
CA ILE A 107 -8.68 -21.50 -15.06
C ILE A 107 -8.70 -20.60 -13.81
N LYS A 108 -7.73 -20.80 -12.91
CA LYS A 108 -7.60 -20.06 -11.64
C LYS A 108 -7.04 -18.65 -11.83
N ILE A 109 -7.67 -17.85 -12.69
CA ILE A 109 -7.18 -16.52 -13.11
C ILE A 109 -7.16 -15.51 -11.96
N LEU A 110 -8.15 -15.53 -11.06
CA LEU A 110 -8.22 -14.58 -9.93
C LEU A 110 -7.02 -14.72 -9.00
N ARG A 111 -6.53 -15.95 -8.82
CA ARG A 111 -5.33 -16.22 -8.02
C ARG A 111 -4.11 -15.50 -8.58
N TYR A 112 -3.88 -15.57 -9.88
CA TYR A 112 -2.75 -14.88 -10.52
C TYR A 112 -2.90 -13.36 -10.46
N ILE A 113 -4.12 -12.85 -10.61
CA ILE A 113 -4.40 -11.40 -10.51
C ILE A 113 -4.13 -10.90 -9.08
N ILE A 114 -4.62 -11.59 -8.06
CA ILE A 114 -4.40 -11.19 -6.66
C ILE A 114 -2.93 -11.31 -6.26
N LEU A 115 -2.24 -12.37 -6.72
CA LEU A 115 -0.80 -12.51 -6.54
C LEU A 115 -0.06 -11.33 -7.19
N PHE A 116 -0.40 -10.99 -8.43
CA PHE A 116 0.20 -9.87 -9.16
C PHE A 116 -0.03 -8.53 -8.45
N ILE A 117 -1.26 -8.26 -8.00
CA ILE A 117 -1.59 -7.05 -7.22
C ILE A 117 -0.78 -7.00 -5.93
N GLY A 118 -0.67 -8.12 -5.20
CA GLY A 118 0.10 -8.21 -3.97
C GLY A 118 1.59 -7.95 -4.18
N VAL A 119 2.20 -8.59 -5.18
CA VAL A 119 3.62 -8.39 -5.55
C VAL A 119 3.88 -6.95 -5.97
N MET A 120 3.04 -6.40 -6.85
CA MET A 120 3.17 -5.01 -7.29
C MET A 120 3.04 -4.04 -6.12
N ASN A 121 2.07 -4.24 -5.21
CA ASN A 121 1.89 -3.36 -4.05
C ASN A 121 3.11 -3.37 -3.12
N SER A 122 3.73 -4.54 -2.89
CA SER A 122 4.96 -4.64 -2.11
C SER A 122 6.17 -4.02 -2.82
N LEU A 123 6.32 -4.23 -4.13
CA LEU A 123 7.41 -3.65 -4.91
C LEU A 123 7.32 -2.13 -4.98
N PHE A 124 6.13 -1.58 -5.26
CA PHE A 124 5.91 -0.13 -5.23
C PHE A 124 6.18 0.44 -3.84
N SER A 125 5.83 -0.28 -2.76
CA SER A 125 6.15 0.17 -1.40
C SER A 125 7.66 0.29 -1.16
N VAL A 126 8.45 -0.71 -1.58
CA VAL A 126 9.92 -0.67 -1.48
C VAL A 126 10.49 0.46 -2.35
N TYR A 127 9.97 0.62 -3.56
CA TYR A 127 10.39 1.68 -4.48
C TYR A 127 10.10 3.07 -3.91
N ASP A 128 8.91 3.29 -3.36
CA ASP A 128 8.52 4.55 -2.74
C ASP A 128 9.39 4.85 -1.50
N ILE A 129 9.68 3.85 -0.65
CA ILE A 129 10.61 4.03 0.49
C ILE A 129 12.00 4.44 -0.01
N TYR A 130 12.53 3.77 -1.03
CA TYR A 130 13.84 4.06 -1.57
C TYR A 130 13.88 5.44 -2.25
N GLY A 131 12.88 5.74 -3.07
CA GLY A 131 12.73 7.00 -3.79
C GLY A 131 12.56 8.18 -2.83
N ASP A 132 11.56 8.10 -1.95
CA ASP A 132 11.15 9.22 -1.11
C ASP A 132 12.03 9.43 0.13
N LEU A 133 12.58 8.36 0.72
CA LEU A 133 13.29 8.44 2.01
C LEU A 133 14.82 8.32 1.87
N ILE A 134 15.32 7.71 0.79
CA ILE A 134 16.76 7.44 0.61
C ILE A 134 17.35 8.28 -0.54
N SER A 135 16.65 8.38 -1.67
CA SER A 135 17.15 9.01 -2.90
C SER A 135 16.83 10.51 -2.98
N ARG A 136 15.55 10.90 -2.90
CA ARG A 136 15.09 12.30 -2.86
C ARG A 136 15.21 12.82 -1.43
N ARG A 137 16.40 13.33 -1.09
CA ARG A 137 16.65 14.11 0.13
C ARG A 137 15.90 15.45 0.10
N VAL A 138 14.60 15.43 0.37
CA VAL A 138 13.87 16.65 0.70
C VAL A 138 13.93 16.82 2.21
N HIS A 139 14.37 17.98 2.68
CA HIS A 139 14.51 18.34 4.11
C HIS A 139 13.20 18.33 4.94
N CYS A 140 12.14 17.73 4.39
CA CYS A 140 10.81 17.55 4.98
C CYS A 140 10.28 16.13 4.74
N SER A 141 11.15 15.16 4.46
CA SER A 141 10.78 13.75 4.25
C SER A 141 10.17 13.16 5.53
N ASP A 142 9.26 12.20 5.37
CA ASP A 142 8.56 11.57 6.50
C ASP A 142 9.53 10.92 7.50
N ALA A 143 10.69 10.47 7.03
CA ALA A 143 11.72 9.87 7.86
C ALA A 143 12.54 10.92 8.65
N GLU A 144 12.77 12.12 8.12
CA GLU A 144 13.37 13.22 8.86
C GLU A 144 12.41 13.77 9.92
N LYS A 145 11.13 13.95 9.60
CA LYS A 145 10.10 14.31 10.59
C LYS A 145 9.96 13.26 11.70
N PHE A 146 10.15 11.98 11.35
CA PHE A 146 10.17 10.90 12.35
C PHE A 146 11.42 10.98 13.25
N ALA A 147 12.58 11.32 12.68
CA ALA A 147 13.82 11.52 13.43
C ALA A 147 13.73 12.71 14.41
N GLU A 148 13.01 13.77 14.08
CA GLU A 148 12.79 14.92 14.98
C GLU A 148 11.91 14.59 16.20
N VAL A 149 10.95 13.69 16.04
CA VAL A 149 10.03 13.28 17.13
C VAL A 149 10.64 12.17 18.01
N CYS A 150 11.64 11.45 17.50
CA CYS A 150 12.24 10.32 18.21
C CYS A 150 13.45 10.76 19.07
N PRO A 151 13.56 10.36 20.35
CA PRO A 151 14.67 10.74 21.24
C PRO A 151 16.01 10.04 20.92
N CYS A 152 16.17 9.44 19.74
CA CYS A 152 17.34 8.65 19.34
C CYS A 152 18.18 9.45 18.34
N PRO A 153 19.53 9.37 18.36
CA PRO A 153 20.42 10.12 17.47
C PRO A 153 20.52 9.50 16.06
N CYS A 154 19.38 9.14 15.47
CA CYS A 154 19.31 8.50 14.16
C CYS A 154 18.85 9.54 13.12
N ASN A 155 19.68 9.79 12.11
CA ASN A 155 19.33 10.65 10.97
C ASN A 155 18.12 10.05 10.22
N GLY A 156 17.31 10.87 9.52
CA GLY A 156 16.11 10.40 8.80
C GLY A 156 16.39 9.24 7.83
N VAL A 157 17.57 9.23 7.22
CA VAL A 157 18.07 8.13 6.37
C VAL A 157 18.12 6.79 7.11
N GLY A 158 18.51 6.77 8.39
CA GLY A 158 18.57 5.55 9.19
C GLY A 158 17.20 4.90 9.36
N TRP A 159 16.17 5.72 9.59
CA TRP A 159 14.79 5.24 9.67
C TRP A 159 14.25 4.79 8.31
N GLY A 160 14.57 5.52 7.23
CA GLY A 160 14.25 5.10 5.87
C GLY A 160 14.85 3.74 5.51
N VAL A 161 16.11 3.48 5.89
CA VAL A 161 16.78 2.18 5.70
C VAL A 161 16.13 1.08 6.53
N ILE A 162 15.80 1.33 7.79
CA ILE A 162 15.11 0.35 8.65
C ILE A 162 13.75 -0.02 8.05
N TRP A 163 12.95 0.97 7.63
CA TRP A 163 11.65 0.72 7.03
C TRP A 163 11.76 0.01 5.68
N GLY A 164 12.78 0.35 4.88
CA GLY A 164 13.11 -0.35 3.64
C GLY A 164 13.45 -1.81 3.89
N PHE A 165 14.25 -2.10 4.92
CA PHE A 165 14.61 -3.47 5.31
C PHE A 165 13.39 -4.27 5.79
N ILE A 166 12.52 -3.68 6.60
CA ILE A 166 11.26 -4.32 7.04
C ILE A 166 10.36 -4.61 5.84
N SER A 167 10.21 -3.65 4.93
CA SER A 167 9.42 -3.82 3.70
C SER A 167 9.97 -4.96 2.82
N PHE A 168 11.30 -5.04 2.70
CA PHE A 168 11.97 -6.11 1.96
C PHE A 168 11.79 -7.48 2.63
N LEU A 169 11.89 -7.55 3.96
CA LEU A 169 11.61 -8.76 4.73
C LEU A 169 10.17 -9.24 4.53
N PHE A 170 9.19 -8.34 4.50
CA PHE A 170 7.82 -8.72 4.18
C PHE A 170 7.67 -9.30 2.78
N LEU A 171 8.34 -8.72 1.77
CA LEU A 171 8.32 -9.26 0.42
C LEU A 171 8.97 -10.65 0.34
N CYS A 172 10.18 -10.80 0.88
CA CYS A 172 10.90 -12.08 0.89
C CYS A 172 10.17 -13.14 1.71
N GLY A 173 9.63 -12.77 2.87
CA GLY A 173 8.81 -13.64 3.72
C GLY A 173 7.53 -14.09 3.02
N ALA A 174 6.83 -13.18 2.34
CA ALA A 174 5.65 -13.51 1.55
C ALA A 174 5.96 -14.49 0.41
N MET A 175 7.07 -14.27 -0.31
CA MET A 175 7.52 -15.15 -1.38
C MET A 175 7.91 -16.53 -0.87
N TYR A 176 8.67 -16.60 0.22
CA TYR A 176 9.12 -17.85 0.82
C TYR A 176 7.96 -18.68 1.36
N LEU A 177 7.07 -18.07 2.16
CA LEU A 177 5.87 -18.73 2.67
C LEU A 177 4.92 -19.11 1.53
N GLY A 178 4.76 -18.25 0.53
CA GLY A 178 3.97 -18.55 -0.66
C GLY A 178 4.50 -19.77 -1.40
N LEU A 179 5.82 -19.89 -1.56
CA LEU A 179 6.47 -21.04 -2.19
C LEU A 179 6.26 -22.33 -1.38
N ILE A 180 6.42 -22.28 -0.05
CA ILE A 180 6.20 -23.44 0.83
C ILE A 180 4.75 -23.92 0.77
N ILE A 181 3.78 -23.01 0.74
CA ILE A 181 2.36 -23.38 0.69
C ILE A 181 2.00 -23.97 -0.70
N LEU A 182 2.76 -23.63 -1.75
CA LEU A 182 2.58 -24.18 -3.09
C LEU A 182 3.26 -25.53 -3.32
N SER A 183 4.39 -25.79 -2.65
CA SER A 183 5.18 -27.02 -2.78
C SER A 183 4.51 -28.20 -2.09
#